data_AF-A0AA97J0M7-F1
#
_entry.id   AF-A0AA97J0M7-F1
#
_cell.length_a   1.000
_cell.length_b   1.000
_cell.length_c   1.000
_cell.angle_alpha   90.00
_cell.angle_beta   90.00
_cell.angle_gamma   90.00
#
_symmetry.space_group_name_H-M   'P 1'
#
loop_
_entity.id
_entity.type
_entity.pdbx_description
1 polymer ?
#
loop_
_entity_poly.entity_id
_entity_poly.type
_entity_poly.pdbx_seq_one_letter_code
_entity_poly.pdbx_strand_id
1 'polypeptide(L)'
;MYRIVNPLLKHIMHRSYLDPTSKKQCLQYLKTLRTLQFSGYNNTIFLGETDILESLITGEKVPQEGNLNWPLWTIVHAGSSQGWVPWKYRVFLRDHLSLGQQEDVFQEFCDSLSVTYGKCVIVVREKRPPRMQNEASSQDEEISEPQPASSLYLSSIKCCPEIAKASGHELLSVPFPYNYLHPMDAAWSSLKWFVISNRKEYSLKSIERTYSYQCILFSDLIGKGIEKMSLSKWKVAISKVRRWENYYLDKFS
;
A
#
# COMPACT_ATOMS: atom_id res chain seq x y z
N MET A 1 -23.17 2.87 -35.49
CA MET A 1 -22.77 3.50 -34.21
C MET A 1 -22.85 2.44 -33.11
N TYR A 2 -21.75 1.74 -32.82
CA TYR A 2 -21.73 0.74 -31.75
C TYR A 2 -21.38 1.43 -30.44
N ARG A 3 -22.34 1.55 -29.51
CA ARG A 3 -22.08 1.98 -28.14
C ARG A 3 -21.37 0.84 -27.41
N ILE A 4 -20.06 0.96 -27.27
CA ILE A 4 -19.31 0.15 -26.31
C ILE A 4 -19.73 0.64 -24.92
N VAL A 5 -20.64 -0.09 -24.28
CA VAL A 5 -20.99 0.14 -22.88
C VAL A 5 -19.82 -0.35 -22.05
N ASN A 6 -18.95 0.57 -21.62
CA ASN A 6 -17.94 0.28 -20.59
C ASN A 6 -18.72 -0.07 -19.31
N PRO A 7 -18.65 -1.31 -18.79
CA PRO A 7 -19.27 -1.61 -17.51
C PRO A 7 -18.56 -0.77 -16.43
N LEU A 8 -19.34 -0.04 -15.63
CA LEU A 8 -18.87 0.77 -14.49
C LEU A 8 -18.15 -0.06 -13.42
N LEU A 9 -18.30 -1.39 -13.44
CA LEU A 9 -17.65 -2.35 -12.57
C LEU A 9 -16.60 -3.17 -13.33
N LYS A 10 -15.41 -2.61 -13.57
CA LYS A 10 -14.27 -3.33 -14.19
C LYS A 10 -13.58 -4.33 -13.26
N HIS A 11 -13.92 -4.32 -11.97
CA HIS A 11 -13.39 -5.24 -10.96
C HIS A 11 -14.49 -6.12 -10.35
N ILE A 12 -15.22 -6.85 -11.19
CA ILE A 12 -15.88 -8.06 -10.72
C ILE A 12 -14.78 -9.11 -10.55
N MET A 13 -14.25 -9.23 -9.34
CA MET A 13 -13.47 -10.42 -8.97
C MET A 13 -14.45 -11.60 -9.02
N HIS A 14 -14.46 -12.34 -10.13
CA HIS A 14 -15.18 -13.60 -10.21
C HIS A 14 -14.59 -14.54 -9.14
N ARG A 15 -15.31 -14.65 -8.01
CA ARG A 15 -15.01 -15.53 -6.87
C ARG A 15 -14.80 -17.00 -7.30
N SER A 16 -15.22 -17.36 -8.52
CA SER A 16 -15.16 -18.69 -9.11
C SER A 16 -13.88 -19.04 -9.87
N TYR A 17 -12.89 -18.14 -10.00
CA TYR A 17 -11.64 -18.43 -10.74
C TYR A 17 -10.36 -18.07 -9.96
N LEU A 18 -10.38 -18.24 -8.64
CA LEU A 18 -9.13 -18.29 -7.87
C LEU A 18 -8.49 -19.66 -8.11
N ASP A 19 -7.40 -19.67 -8.86
CA ASP A 19 -6.60 -20.86 -9.12
C ASP A 19 -6.21 -21.56 -7.81
N PRO A 20 -6.16 -22.91 -7.76
CA PRO A 20 -5.75 -23.64 -6.56
C PRO A 20 -4.44 -23.14 -5.97
N THR A 21 -3.51 -22.66 -6.80
CA THR A 21 -2.23 -22.08 -6.36
C THR A 21 -2.45 -20.83 -5.50
N SER A 22 -3.27 -19.87 -5.93
CA SER A 22 -3.55 -18.66 -5.15
C SER A 22 -4.28 -18.96 -3.83
N LYS A 23 -5.14 -19.98 -3.81
CA LYS A 23 -5.78 -20.43 -2.56
C LYS A 23 -4.76 -21.02 -1.59
N LYS A 24 -3.85 -21.87 -2.09
CA LYS A 24 -2.76 -22.46 -1.30
C LYS A 24 -1.83 -21.38 -0.74
N GLN A 25 -1.45 -20.39 -1.56
CA GLN A 25 -0.64 -19.25 -1.12
C GLN A 25 -1.34 -18.43 -0.03
N CYS A 26 -2.63 -18.14 -0.19
CA CYS A 26 -3.43 -17.46 0.83
C CYS A 26 -3.46 -18.25 2.15
N LEU A 27 -3.75 -19.55 2.07
CA LEU A 27 -3.76 -20.40 3.27
C LEU A 27 -2.39 -20.47 3.95
N GLN A 28 -1.31 -20.58 3.17
CA GLN A 28 0.05 -20.57 3.68
C GLN A 28 0.36 -19.25 4.37
N TYR A 29 0.05 -18.11 3.75
CA TYR A 29 0.20 -16.79 4.37
C TYR A 29 -0.54 -16.71 5.71
N LEU A 30 -1.82 -17.12 5.76
CA LEU A 30 -2.64 -17.05 6.97
C LEU A 30 -2.13 -17.97 8.08
N LYS A 31 -1.72 -19.20 7.72
CA LYS A 31 -1.13 -20.15 8.66
C LYS A 31 0.19 -19.60 9.22
N THR A 32 1.08 -19.09 8.37
CA THR A 32 2.34 -18.46 8.80
C THR A 32 2.08 -17.27 9.73
N LEU A 33 1.15 -16.38 9.37
CA LEU A 33 0.78 -15.24 10.20
C LEU A 33 0.28 -15.67 11.58
N ARG A 34 -0.60 -16.69 11.65
CA ARG A 34 -1.09 -17.23 12.93
C ARG A 34 0.03 -17.88 13.74
N THR A 35 0.89 -18.68 13.11
CA THR A 35 2.04 -19.31 13.78
C THR A 35 2.98 -18.26 14.38
N LEU A 36 3.27 -17.18 13.66
CA LEU A 36 4.09 -16.08 14.16
C LEU A 36 3.42 -15.36 15.35
N GLN A 37 2.11 -15.12 15.27
CA GLN A 37 1.36 -14.54 16.38
C GLN A 37 1.41 -15.45 17.62
N PHE A 38 1.33 -16.78 17.46
CA PHE A 38 1.46 -17.72 18.56
C PHE A 38 2.91 -17.86 19.09
N SER A 39 3.93 -17.61 18.26
CA SER A 39 5.34 -17.69 18.66
C SER A 39 5.88 -16.40 19.31
N GLY A 40 4.99 -15.45 19.63
CA GLY A 40 5.32 -14.25 20.39
C GLY A 40 5.43 -12.96 19.56
N TYR A 41 5.20 -13.01 18.25
CA TYR A 41 5.04 -11.80 17.42
C TYR A 41 3.62 -11.24 17.55
N ASN A 42 3.28 -10.76 18.75
CA ASN A 42 1.92 -10.37 19.12
C ASN A 42 1.35 -9.20 18.29
N ASN A 43 2.22 -8.36 17.73
CA ASN A 43 1.85 -7.19 16.96
C ASN A 43 1.97 -7.47 15.46
N THR A 44 0.92 -7.16 14.70
CA THR A 44 0.93 -7.17 13.23
C THR A 44 0.87 -5.74 12.72
N ILE A 45 1.91 -5.33 12.01
CA ILE A 45 2.09 -3.99 11.47
C ILE A 45 1.92 -4.06 9.96
N PHE A 46 1.02 -3.26 9.41
CA PHE A 46 0.74 -3.20 7.97
C PHE A 46 1.44 -1.99 7.38
N LEU A 47 2.54 -2.20 6.66
CA LEU A 47 3.26 -1.16 5.94
C LEU A 47 2.68 -1.03 4.54
N GLY A 48 2.27 0.18 4.17
CA GLY A 48 1.66 0.43 2.87
C GLY A 48 2.08 1.75 2.28
N GLU A 49 1.89 1.86 0.97
CA GLU A 49 2.10 3.08 0.21
C GLU A 49 0.82 3.48 -0.52
N THR A 50 0.65 4.76 -0.80
CA THR A 50 -0.42 5.26 -1.66
C THR A 50 0.05 6.40 -2.53
N ASP A 51 -0.32 6.33 -3.81
CA ASP A 51 -0.04 7.37 -4.76
C ASP A 51 -1.15 8.43 -4.74
N ILE A 52 -0.76 9.69 -4.71
CA ILE A 52 -1.60 10.88 -4.83
C ILE A 52 -1.11 11.69 -6.02
N LEU A 53 -1.99 11.85 -7.01
CA LEU A 53 -1.74 12.73 -8.15
C LEU A 53 -1.76 14.18 -7.68
N GLU A 54 -0.86 15.00 -8.22
CA GLU A 54 -0.85 16.43 -7.93
C GLU A 54 -2.17 17.12 -8.27
N SER A 55 -2.84 16.70 -9.36
CA SER A 55 -4.17 17.20 -9.72
C SER A 55 -5.24 16.95 -8.66
N LEU A 56 -5.09 15.92 -7.82
CA LEU A 56 -5.97 15.67 -6.69
C LEU A 56 -5.79 16.73 -5.59
N ILE A 57 -4.55 17.20 -5.43
CA ILE A 57 -4.14 18.18 -4.43
C ILE A 57 -4.50 19.58 -4.91
N THR A 58 -4.16 19.94 -6.15
CA THR A 58 -4.43 21.27 -6.73
C THR A 58 -5.90 21.44 -7.09
N GLY A 59 -6.58 20.35 -7.45
CA GLY A 59 -7.95 20.38 -7.99
C GLY A 59 -8.02 20.79 -9.46
N GLU A 60 -6.89 20.87 -10.15
CA GLU A 60 -6.81 21.17 -11.58
C GLU A 60 -7.34 20.00 -12.42
N LYS A 61 -8.06 20.32 -13.49
CA LYS A 61 -8.57 19.31 -14.42
C LYS A 61 -7.41 18.86 -15.31
N VAL A 62 -7.08 17.57 -15.25
CA VAL A 62 -6.10 16.97 -16.15
C VAL A 62 -6.63 17.08 -17.59
N PRO A 63 -5.88 17.70 -18.53
CA PRO A 63 -6.24 17.66 -19.94
C PRO A 63 -6.25 16.21 -20.42
N GLN A 64 -7.31 15.79 -21.12
CA GLN A 64 -7.49 14.38 -21.53
C GLN A 64 -6.39 13.86 -22.50
N GLU A 65 -5.53 14.74 -23.03
CA GLU A 65 -4.63 14.42 -24.15
C GLU A 65 -3.11 14.42 -23.80
N GLY A 66 -2.73 14.49 -22.53
CA GLY A 66 -1.30 14.52 -22.11
C GLY A 66 -0.99 13.59 -20.95
N ASN A 67 -1.18 12.28 -21.14
CA ASN A 67 -1.27 11.31 -20.04
C ASN A 67 0.05 10.66 -19.60
N LEU A 68 1.20 11.37 -19.60
CA LEU A 68 2.48 10.68 -19.31
C LEU A 68 3.35 11.24 -18.18
N ASN A 69 3.32 12.52 -17.81
CA ASN A 69 4.31 13.05 -16.84
C ASN A 69 3.72 13.93 -15.73
N TRP A 70 2.55 13.57 -15.17
CA TRP A 70 2.09 14.28 -13.97
C TRP A 70 2.87 13.82 -12.74
N PRO A 71 3.40 14.76 -11.92
CA PRO A 71 4.07 14.43 -10.68
C PRO A 71 3.18 13.56 -9.80
N LEU A 72 3.74 12.41 -9.40
CA LEU A 72 3.07 11.43 -8.56
C LEU A 72 3.74 11.42 -7.18
N TRP A 73 2.97 11.83 -6.19
CA TRP A 73 3.40 11.85 -4.81
C TRP A 73 3.04 10.52 -4.15
N THR A 74 4.03 9.74 -3.75
CA THR A 74 3.84 8.48 -3.03
C THR A 74 4.03 8.70 -1.54
N ILE A 75 3.00 8.38 -0.76
CA ILE A 75 3.03 8.47 0.70
C ILE A 75 3.18 7.07 1.27
N VAL A 76 4.16 6.88 2.16
CA VAL A 76 4.40 5.61 2.85
C VAL A 76 4.19 5.78 4.35
N HIS A 77 3.42 4.87 4.95
CA HIS A 77 3.21 4.82 6.39
C HIS A 77 2.77 3.41 6.80
N ALA A 78 2.64 3.17 8.11
CA ALA A 78 2.24 1.88 8.64
C ALA A 78 1.18 2.02 9.73
N GLY A 79 0.31 1.00 9.81
CA GLY A 79 -0.74 0.95 10.82
C GLY A 79 -0.89 -0.42 11.43
N SER A 80 -1.60 -0.49 12.55
CA SER A 80 -1.88 -1.70 13.31
C SER A 80 -3.32 -1.69 13.83
N SER A 81 -3.67 -2.71 14.62
CA SER A 81 -4.93 -2.71 15.38
C SER A 81 -5.06 -1.56 16.38
N GLN A 82 -3.95 -0.94 16.76
CA GLN A 82 -3.88 0.20 17.67
C GLN A 82 -3.91 1.56 16.94
N GLY A 83 -3.94 1.56 15.61
CA GLY A 83 -3.93 2.77 14.80
C GLY A 83 -2.63 2.93 14.02
N TRP A 84 -2.35 4.17 13.61
CA TRP A 84 -1.07 4.52 12.98
C TRP A 84 0.08 4.22 13.93
N VAL A 85 1.16 3.65 13.39
CA VAL A 85 2.38 3.49 14.18
C VAL A 85 3.00 4.88 14.44
N PRO A 86 3.67 5.11 15.58
CA PRO A 86 4.35 6.37 15.88
C PRO A 86 5.68 6.51 15.12
N TRP A 87 5.65 6.29 13.81
CA TRP A 87 6.74 6.52 12.88
C TRP A 87 6.34 7.63 11.92
N LYS A 88 7.24 8.57 11.63
CA LYS A 88 6.93 9.68 10.72
C LYS A 88 6.67 9.11 9.31
N TYR A 89 5.52 9.42 8.72
CA TYR A 89 5.26 9.03 7.33
C TYR A 89 6.31 9.61 6.38
N ARG A 90 6.49 8.97 5.23
CA ARG A 90 7.40 9.42 4.17
C ARG A 90 6.62 9.85 2.95
N VAL A 91 7.16 10.83 2.24
CA VAL A 91 6.61 11.36 1.00
C VAL A 91 7.72 11.33 -0.03
N PHE A 92 7.45 10.71 -1.17
CA PHE A 92 8.37 10.61 -2.28
C PHE A 92 7.71 11.18 -3.52
N LEU A 93 8.48 11.89 -4.34
CA LEU A 93 8.05 12.29 -5.67
C LEU A 93 8.66 11.31 -6.68
N ARG A 94 7.82 10.63 -7.45
CA ARG A 94 8.21 9.44 -8.24
C ARG A 94 9.06 9.75 -9.47
N ASP A 95 9.22 11.02 -9.84
CA ASP A 95 9.95 11.44 -11.04
C ASP A 95 11.47 11.60 -10.81
N HIS A 96 11.98 11.72 -9.57
CA HIS A 96 13.39 12.07 -9.35
C HIS A 96 14.08 11.58 -8.07
N LEU A 97 14.05 10.28 -7.70
CA LEU A 97 15.01 9.78 -6.70
C LEU A 97 15.66 8.43 -7.05
N SER A 98 16.99 8.46 -7.00
CA SER A 98 17.92 7.34 -7.09
C SER A 98 17.65 6.32 -5.97
N LEU A 99 17.59 5.06 -6.35
CA LEU A 99 17.23 3.87 -5.55
C LEU A 99 18.15 3.57 -4.34
N GLY A 100 19.14 4.42 -4.03
CA GLY A 100 20.20 4.15 -3.06
C GLY A 100 19.89 4.45 -1.59
N GLN A 101 18.93 5.34 -1.28
CA GLN A 101 18.64 5.79 0.10
C GLN A 101 17.44 5.09 0.78
N GLN A 102 16.88 4.05 0.16
CA GLN A 102 15.63 3.45 0.66
C GLN A 102 15.84 2.38 1.73
N GLU A 103 17.02 1.77 1.82
CA GLU A 103 17.34 0.76 2.85
C GLU A 103 17.42 1.42 4.24
N ASP A 104 18.00 2.62 4.33
CA ASP A 104 18.07 3.42 5.58
C ASP A 104 16.68 3.68 6.17
N VAL A 105 15.69 3.94 5.31
CA VAL A 105 14.32 4.23 5.73
C VAL A 105 13.62 3.00 6.30
N PHE A 106 13.87 1.82 5.73
CA PHE A 106 13.31 0.57 6.25
C PHE A 106 14.00 0.16 7.56
N GLN A 107 15.31 0.38 7.69
CA GLN A 107 16.03 0.17 8.95
C GLN A 107 15.49 1.09 10.04
N GLU A 108 15.36 2.40 9.78
CA GLU A 108 14.79 3.36 10.73
C GLU A 108 13.37 2.95 11.17
N PHE A 109 12.57 2.46 10.23
CA PHE A 109 11.25 1.92 10.53
C PHE A 109 11.33 0.70 11.47
N CYS A 110 12.19 -0.26 11.19
CA CYS A 110 12.38 -1.44 12.05
C CYS A 110 12.89 -1.06 13.45
N ASP A 111 13.82 -0.10 13.54
CA ASP A 111 14.32 0.39 14.83
C ASP A 111 13.19 1.04 15.66
N SER A 112 12.36 1.85 15.01
CA SER A 112 11.17 2.47 15.63
C SER A 112 10.17 1.44 16.13
N LEU A 113 9.92 0.38 15.35
CA LEU A 113 9.03 -0.72 15.75
C LEU A 113 9.61 -1.53 16.90
N SER A 114 10.91 -1.80 16.90
CA SER A 114 11.60 -2.53 17.97
C SER A 114 11.44 -1.83 19.31
N VAL A 115 11.58 -0.49 19.32
CA VAL A 115 11.40 0.33 20.53
C VAL A 115 9.93 0.38 20.97
N THR A 116 9.00 0.51 20.03
CA THR A 116 7.58 0.77 20.35
C THR A 116 6.78 -0.50 20.64
N TYR A 117 7.01 -1.56 19.85
CA TYR A 117 6.18 -2.76 19.81
C TYR A 117 6.95 -4.05 20.13
N GLY A 118 8.28 -3.98 20.25
CA GLY A 118 9.13 -5.16 20.36
C GLY A 118 9.05 -6.02 19.10
N LYS A 119 8.96 -7.35 19.27
CA LYS A 119 8.86 -8.28 18.14
C LYS A 119 7.49 -8.19 17.46
N CYS A 120 7.48 -7.93 16.16
CA CYS A 120 6.26 -7.83 15.37
C CYS A 120 6.38 -8.48 13.99
N VAL A 121 5.23 -8.80 13.40
CA VAL A 121 5.13 -9.18 11.99
C VAL A 121 4.86 -7.93 11.18
N ILE A 122 5.75 -7.61 10.24
CA ILE A 122 5.57 -6.56 9.25
C ILE A 122 4.91 -7.19 8.03
N VAL A 123 3.75 -6.68 7.65
CA VAL A 123 2.97 -7.15 6.51
C VAL A 123 3.02 -6.07 5.44
N VAL A 124 3.50 -6.45 4.25
CA VAL A 124 3.48 -5.64 3.04
C VAL A 124 2.56 -6.26 2.00
N ARG A 125 2.27 -5.53 0.93
CA ARG A 125 1.51 -6.07 -0.20
C ARG A 125 2.44 -6.63 -1.25
N GLU A 126 2.05 -7.76 -1.83
CA GLU A 126 2.68 -8.22 -3.04
C GLU A 126 2.34 -7.27 -4.19
N LYS A 127 3.37 -6.76 -4.87
CA LYS A 127 3.16 -5.97 -6.07
C LYS A 127 3.06 -6.91 -7.27
N ARG A 128 2.01 -6.72 -8.08
CA ARG A 128 1.97 -7.35 -9.40
C ARG A 128 3.14 -6.79 -10.22
N PRO A 129 3.94 -7.61 -10.92
CA PRO A 129 4.73 -7.10 -12.03
C PRO A 129 3.78 -6.34 -12.95
N PRO A 130 4.13 -5.14 -13.44
CA PRO A 130 3.35 -4.52 -14.49
C PRO A 130 3.22 -5.57 -15.60
N ARG A 131 1.98 -5.90 -16.00
CA ARG A 131 1.76 -6.73 -17.18
C ARG A 131 2.52 -6.04 -18.29
N MET A 132 3.60 -6.65 -18.79
CA MET A 132 4.18 -6.25 -20.05
C MET A 132 3.02 -6.18 -21.04
N GLN A 133 2.87 -5.04 -21.69
CA GLN A 133 2.08 -4.98 -22.91
C GLN A 133 2.63 -6.09 -23.81
N ASN A 134 1.77 -7.06 -24.12
CA ASN A 134 2.11 -8.18 -24.98
C ASN A 134 2.64 -7.64 -26.31
N GLU A 135 3.96 -7.67 -26.50
CA GLU A 135 4.50 -7.94 -27.82
C GLU A 135 4.65 -9.45 -27.94
N ALA A 136 4.02 -9.98 -28.98
CA ALA A 136 3.96 -11.39 -29.27
C ALA A 136 5.36 -11.93 -29.60
N SER A 137 5.80 -12.94 -28.87
CA SER A 137 6.67 -13.97 -29.44
C SER A 137 6.53 -15.26 -28.65
N SER A 138 5.95 -16.24 -29.32
CA SER A 138 6.00 -17.66 -29.03
C SER A 138 7.40 -18.15 -28.72
N GLN A 139 7.57 -18.91 -27.64
CA GLN A 139 8.12 -20.27 -27.66
C GLN A 139 8.02 -20.89 -26.26
N ASP A 140 7.62 -22.15 -26.25
CA ASP A 140 7.64 -23.05 -25.10
C ASP A 140 9.05 -23.12 -24.52
N GLU A 141 9.19 -23.09 -23.19
CA GLU A 141 10.16 -23.94 -22.48
C GLU A 141 9.93 -23.91 -20.95
N GLU A 142 9.75 -25.14 -20.46
CA GLU A 142 10.23 -25.73 -19.20
C GLU A 142 9.85 -25.17 -17.81
N ILE A 143 9.24 -26.09 -17.05
CA ILE A 143 8.93 -26.05 -15.63
C ILE A 143 10.23 -25.82 -14.84
N SER A 144 10.34 -24.65 -14.20
CA SER A 144 11.38 -24.37 -13.22
C SER A 144 10.78 -24.06 -11.85
N GLU A 145 11.41 -24.62 -10.81
CA GLU A 145 11.06 -24.65 -9.39
C GLU A 145 10.72 -23.27 -8.77
N PRO A 146 9.95 -23.23 -7.66
CA PRO A 146 9.59 -21.98 -7.00
C PRO A 146 10.83 -21.32 -6.39
N GLN A 147 11.26 -20.22 -6.99
CA GLN A 147 12.36 -19.40 -6.47
C GLN A 147 12.07 -18.90 -5.04
N PRO A 148 13.09 -18.81 -4.17
CA PRO A 148 12.95 -18.23 -2.84
C PRO A 148 12.55 -16.76 -2.99
N ALA A 149 11.60 -16.31 -2.16
CA ALA A 149 11.00 -14.98 -2.19
C ALA A 149 12.07 -13.87 -2.19
N SER A 150 12.45 -13.42 -3.38
CA SER A 150 13.39 -12.33 -3.59
C SER A 150 12.69 -11.02 -3.27
N SER A 151 13.22 -10.31 -2.27
CA SER A 151 12.96 -8.89 -1.93
C SER A 151 11.54 -8.37 -2.23
N LEU A 152 10.72 -8.26 -1.18
CA LEU A 152 9.39 -7.68 -1.28
C LEU A 152 9.49 -6.16 -1.47
N TYR A 153 9.53 -5.71 -2.73
CA TYR A 153 9.58 -4.29 -3.07
C TYR A 153 8.22 -3.62 -2.85
N LEU A 154 8.12 -2.73 -1.86
CA LEU A 154 7.23 -1.57 -1.99
C LEU A 154 7.94 -0.61 -2.97
N SER A 155 7.20 0.04 -3.87
CA SER A 155 7.87 0.77 -4.97
C SER A 155 8.56 2.05 -4.58
N SER A 156 8.39 2.49 -3.33
CA SER A 156 9.12 3.61 -2.77
C SER A 156 10.01 3.27 -1.59
N ILE A 157 9.95 2.04 -1.04
CA ILE A 157 10.86 1.57 0.01
C ILE A 157 11.19 0.08 -0.20
N LYS A 158 12.48 -0.25 -0.27
CA LYS A 158 12.94 -1.65 -0.31
C LYS A 158 12.80 -2.29 1.08
N CYS A 159 11.93 -3.29 1.21
CA CYS A 159 11.75 -4.03 2.46
C CYS A 159 12.62 -5.29 2.43
N CYS A 160 13.77 -5.25 3.11
CA CYS A 160 14.71 -6.37 3.17
C CYS A 160 14.35 -7.33 4.34
N PRO A 161 14.06 -8.61 4.08
CA PRO A 161 13.79 -9.59 5.14
C PRO A 161 14.92 -9.71 6.16
N GLU A 162 16.17 -9.53 5.74
CA GLU A 162 17.36 -9.62 6.58
C GLU A 162 17.40 -8.50 7.63
N ILE A 163 17.08 -7.27 7.22
CA ILE A 163 16.98 -6.09 8.10
C ILE A 163 15.86 -6.30 9.14
N ALA A 164 14.69 -6.77 8.68
CA ALA A 164 13.57 -7.05 9.57
C ALA A 164 13.98 -8.09 10.64
N LYS A 165 14.60 -9.20 10.22
CA LYS A 165 15.06 -10.26 11.13
C LYS A 165 16.14 -9.80 12.10
N ALA A 166 17.12 -9.03 11.62
CA ALA A 166 18.16 -8.45 12.47
C ALA A 166 17.57 -7.55 13.57
N SER A 167 16.45 -6.90 13.29
CA SER A 167 15.70 -6.06 14.23
C SER A 167 14.66 -6.84 15.06
N GLY A 168 14.61 -8.18 14.94
CA GLY A 168 13.66 -9.02 15.68
C GLY A 168 12.23 -9.00 15.14
N HIS A 169 12.06 -8.72 13.85
CA HIS A 169 10.79 -8.71 13.15
C HIS A 169 10.74 -9.80 12.06
N GLU A 170 9.53 -10.18 11.68
CA GLU A 170 9.30 -11.07 10.53
C GLU A 170 8.53 -10.34 9.44
N LEU A 171 8.98 -10.47 8.19
CA LEU A 171 8.37 -9.82 7.04
C LEU A 171 7.49 -10.80 6.27
N LEU A 172 6.22 -10.46 6.07
CA LEU A 172 5.28 -11.22 5.26
C LEU A 172 4.70 -10.36 4.13
N SER A 173 4.33 -11.01 3.04
CA SER A 173 3.61 -10.40 1.93
C SER A 173 2.19 -10.94 1.86
N VAL A 174 1.21 -10.05 1.71
CA VAL A 174 -0.16 -10.44 1.38
C VAL A 174 -0.19 -10.92 -0.06
N PRO A 175 -0.58 -12.18 -0.33
CA PRO A 175 -0.54 -12.73 -1.68
C PRO A 175 -1.60 -12.11 -2.57
N PHE A 176 -1.28 -11.86 -3.84
CA PHE A 176 -2.27 -11.48 -4.84
C PHE A 176 -3.22 -12.67 -5.15
N PRO A 177 -4.55 -12.46 -5.31
CA PRO A 177 -5.31 -11.21 -5.30
C PRO A 177 -5.94 -10.85 -3.93
N TYR A 178 -5.41 -11.35 -2.83
CA TYR A 178 -5.98 -11.19 -1.48
C TYR A 178 -5.62 -9.86 -0.79
N ASN A 179 -5.33 -8.81 -1.56
CA ASN A 179 -4.90 -7.49 -1.05
C ASN A 179 -5.88 -6.84 -0.05
N TYR A 180 -7.15 -7.25 -0.06
CA TYR A 180 -8.16 -6.82 0.91
C TYR A 180 -7.93 -7.38 2.33
N LEU A 181 -7.01 -8.35 2.50
CA LEU A 181 -6.47 -8.75 3.80
C LEU A 181 -5.47 -7.71 4.36
N HIS A 182 -5.26 -6.59 3.67
CA HIS A 182 -4.42 -5.50 4.10
C HIS A 182 -5.26 -4.23 4.37
N PRO A 183 -5.35 -3.75 5.62
CA PRO A 183 -6.29 -2.70 6.02
C PRO A 183 -5.96 -1.30 5.48
N MET A 184 -4.74 -1.10 4.95
CA MET A 184 -4.29 0.23 4.50
C MET A 184 -5.15 0.85 3.40
N ASP A 185 -5.90 0.08 2.59
CA ASP A 185 -6.81 0.67 1.58
C ASP A 185 -7.88 1.56 2.22
N ALA A 186 -8.39 1.17 3.38
CA ALA A 186 -9.37 1.96 4.10
C ALA A 186 -8.74 3.26 4.63
N ALA A 187 -7.51 3.16 5.15
CA ALA A 187 -6.77 4.31 5.67
C ALA A 187 -6.42 5.31 4.54
N TRP A 188 -5.92 4.80 3.41
CA TRP A 188 -5.58 5.58 2.23
C TRP A 188 -6.78 6.19 1.52
N SER A 189 -7.90 5.48 1.50
CA SER A 189 -9.16 6.05 1.01
C SER A 189 -9.61 7.20 1.91
N SER A 190 -9.51 7.08 3.23
CA SER A 190 -9.81 8.18 4.17
C SER A 190 -8.92 9.40 3.93
N LEU A 191 -7.62 9.19 3.70
CA LEU A 191 -6.66 10.26 3.38
C LEU A 191 -7.02 10.95 2.06
N LYS A 192 -7.22 10.18 0.98
CA LYS A 192 -7.56 10.73 -0.35
C LYS A 192 -8.85 11.53 -0.30
N TRP A 193 -9.87 11.04 0.38
CA TRP A 193 -11.11 11.78 0.59
C TRP A 193 -10.88 13.08 1.34
N PHE A 194 -10.06 13.06 2.41
CA PHE A 194 -9.73 14.28 3.13
C PHE A 194 -9.02 15.31 2.24
N VAL A 195 -8.03 14.88 1.44
CA VAL A 195 -7.31 15.73 0.49
C VAL A 195 -8.30 16.38 -0.47
N ILE A 196 -9.17 15.60 -1.12
CA ILE A 196 -10.18 16.11 -2.05
C ILE A 196 -11.09 17.12 -1.36
N SER A 197 -11.59 16.80 -0.17
CA SER A 197 -12.59 17.64 0.52
C SER A 197 -12.01 18.95 1.05
N ASN A 198 -10.75 18.96 1.50
CA ASN A 198 -10.19 20.08 2.25
C ASN A 198 -9.11 20.86 1.50
N ARG A 199 -8.69 20.43 0.30
CA ARG A 199 -7.60 21.07 -0.47
C ARG A 199 -7.62 22.60 -0.55
N LYS A 200 -8.81 23.21 -0.59
CA LYS A 200 -8.95 24.68 -0.65
C LYS A 200 -8.51 25.38 0.62
N GLU A 201 -8.77 24.79 1.79
CA GLU A 201 -8.40 25.35 3.10
C GLU A 201 -6.88 25.32 3.31
N TYR A 202 -6.20 24.40 2.65
CA TYR A 202 -4.74 24.23 2.71
C TYR A 202 -4.04 24.87 1.51
N SER A 203 -4.77 25.68 0.72
CA SER A 203 -4.23 26.41 -0.42
C SER A 203 -4.28 27.91 -0.18
N LEU A 204 -3.12 28.56 -0.32
CA LEU A 204 -2.99 30.01 -0.28
C LEU A 204 -2.82 30.50 -1.72
N LYS A 205 -3.76 31.32 -2.19
CA LYS A 205 -3.65 31.98 -3.49
C LYS A 205 -3.09 33.37 -3.30
N SER A 206 -1.99 33.65 -4.00
CA SER A 206 -1.47 35.00 -4.12
C SER A 206 -1.61 35.44 -5.57
N ILE A 207 -2.11 36.66 -5.75
CA ILE A 207 -2.33 37.27 -7.06
C ILE A 207 -1.39 38.46 -7.12
N GLU A 208 -0.27 38.29 -7.82
CA GLU A 208 0.58 39.41 -8.22
C GLU A 208 0.06 40.01 -9.52
N ARG A 209 0.52 41.22 -9.87
CA ARG A 209 0.04 41.98 -11.05
C ARG A 209 0.14 41.21 -12.37
N THR A 210 1.05 40.25 -12.48
CA THR A 210 1.35 39.53 -13.72
C THR A 210 1.20 38.00 -13.60
N TYR A 211 1.22 37.45 -12.38
CA TYR A 211 1.16 36.02 -12.12
C TYR A 211 0.26 35.71 -10.92
N SER A 212 -0.46 34.60 -11.00
CA SER A 212 -1.12 34.00 -9.84
C SER A 212 -0.37 32.73 -9.45
N TYR A 213 0.05 32.63 -8.19
CA TYR A 213 0.61 31.37 -7.65
C TYR A 213 -0.30 30.82 -6.55
N GLN A 214 -0.33 29.49 -6.49
CA GLN A 214 -1.01 28.75 -5.43
C GLN A 214 0.03 28.02 -4.60
N CYS A 215 0.20 28.45 -3.35
CA CYS A 215 0.99 27.73 -2.36
C CYS A 215 0.10 26.69 -1.66
N ILE A 216 0.63 25.48 -1.45
CA ILE A 216 -0.11 24.39 -0.81
C ILE A 216 0.65 23.97 0.45
N LEU A 217 -0.04 24.00 1.59
CA LEU A 217 0.48 23.49 2.86
C LEU A 217 0.39 21.95 2.87
N PHE A 218 1.18 21.32 2.01
CA PHE A 218 1.03 19.89 1.69
C PHE A 218 1.29 18.98 2.88
N SER A 219 2.32 19.27 3.68
CA SER A 219 2.61 18.48 4.89
C SER A 219 1.44 18.52 5.88
N ASP A 220 0.85 19.70 6.11
CA ASP A 220 -0.28 19.83 7.03
C ASP A 220 -1.53 19.14 6.49
N LEU A 221 -1.78 19.24 5.18
CA LEU A 221 -2.87 18.56 4.50
C LEU A 221 -2.78 17.03 4.68
N ILE A 222 -1.58 16.46 4.48
CA ILE A 222 -1.36 15.02 4.65
C ILE A 222 -1.42 14.62 6.12
N GLY A 223 -0.74 15.35 7.02
CA GLY A 223 -0.75 15.07 8.45
C GLY A 223 -2.16 15.07 9.03
N LYS A 224 -2.94 16.11 8.75
CA LYS A 224 -4.35 16.20 9.19
C LYS A 224 -5.25 15.16 8.52
N GLY A 225 -4.95 14.76 7.29
CA GLY A 225 -5.66 13.69 6.61
C GLY A 225 -5.42 12.31 7.22
N ILE A 226 -4.17 12.01 7.61
CA ILE A 226 -3.79 10.78 8.30
C ILE A 226 -4.53 10.68 9.65
N GLU A 227 -4.62 11.77 10.40
CA GLU A 227 -5.37 11.86 11.67
C GLU A 227 -6.87 11.52 11.52
N LYS A 228 -7.47 11.65 10.32
CA LYS A 228 -8.89 11.29 10.09
C LYS A 228 -9.16 9.80 10.15
N MET A 229 -8.14 8.96 10.04
CA MET A 229 -8.24 7.54 10.30
C MET A 229 -8.11 7.28 11.81
N SER A 230 -9.24 7.45 12.51
CA SER A 230 -9.34 7.28 13.96
C SER A 230 -9.15 5.83 14.40
N LEU A 231 -8.87 5.64 15.70
CA LEU A 231 -8.79 4.30 16.31
C LEU A 231 -10.05 3.46 16.08
N SER A 232 -11.24 4.07 16.11
CA SER A 232 -12.50 3.37 15.83
C SER A 232 -12.57 2.87 14.38
N LYS A 233 -12.14 3.67 13.41
CA LYS A 233 -12.06 3.27 11.99
C LYS A 233 -11.02 2.16 11.77
N TRP A 234 -9.88 2.25 12.46
CA TRP A 234 -8.87 1.18 12.47
C TRP A 234 -9.44 -0.14 12.98
N LYS A 235 -10.14 -0.14 14.12
CA LYS A 235 -10.81 -1.33 14.65
C LYS A 235 -11.78 -1.95 13.65
N VAL A 236 -12.55 -1.13 12.93
CA VAL A 236 -13.49 -1.61 11.89
C VAL A 236 -12.74 -2.19 10.68
N ALA A 237 -11.67 -1.56 10.22
CA ALA A 237 -10.88 -2.07 9.10
C ALA A 237 -10.24 -3.43 9.46
N ILE A 238 -9.66 -3.53 10.65
CA ILE A 238 -9.00 -4.74 11.15
C ILE A 238 -10.01 -5.86 11.42
N SER A 239 -11.19 -5.55 11.97
CA SER A 239 -12.23 -6.57 12.19
C SER A 239 -12.73 -7.19 10.89
N LYS A 240 -12.84 -6.38 9.82
CA LYS A 240 -13.15 -6.88 8.47
C LYS A 240 -12.06 -7.81 7.95
N VAL A 241 -10.78 -7.44 8.11
CA VAL A 241 -9.65 -8.31 7.74
C VAL A 241 -9.72 -9.62 8.51
N ARG A 242 -9.83 -9.58 9.84
CA ARG A 242 -9.94 -10.78 10.70
C ARG A 242 -11.10 -11.70 10.30
N ARG A 243 -12.25 -11.13 9.94
CA ARG A 243 -13.40 -11.92 9.44
C ARG A 243 -13.04 -12.70 8.17
N TRP A 244 -12.31 -12.09 7.25
CA TRP A 244 -11.85 -12.74 6.03
C TRP A 244 -10.75 -13.77 6.31
N GLU A 245 -9.77 -13.45 7.16
CA GLU A 245 -8.75 -14.40 7.60
C GLU A 245 -9.37 -15.69 8.14
N ASN A 246 -10.32 -15.56 9.07
CA ASN A 246 -10.99 -16.72 9.68
C ASN A 246 -11.81 -17.50 8.64
N TYR A 247 -12.56 -16.81 7.77
CA TYR A 247 -13.31 -17.47 6.70
C TYR A 247 -12.41 -18.32 5.79
N TYR A 248 -11.22 -17.84 5.43
CA TYR A 248 -10.30 -18.61 4.58
C TYR A 248 -9.60 -19.74 5.34
N LEU A 249 -9.26 -19.52 6.60
CA LEU A 249 -8.73 -20.58 7.46
C LEU A 249 -9.76 -21.71 7.59
N ASP A 250 -11.04 -21.41 7.79
CA ASP A 250 -12.09 -22.43 7.93
C ASP A 250 -12.42 -23.13 6.61
N LYS A 251 -12.42 -22.39 5.50
CA LYS A 251 -12.85 -22.91 4.19
C LYS A 251 -11.75 -23.64 3.41
N PHE A 252 -10.49 -23.28 3.63
CA PHE A 252 -9.36 -23.86 2.92
C PHE A 252 -8.52 -24.81 3.80
N SER A 253 -8.83 -24.96 5.10
CA SER A 253 -8.22 -26.02 5.92
C SER A 253 -8.75 -27.41 5.59
#